data_AF-A0A1D1VDG8-F1
#
_entry.id   AF-A0A1D1VDG8-F1
#
_cell.length_a   1.000
_cell.length_b   1.000
_cell.length_c   1.000
_cell.angle_alpha   90.00
_cell.angle_beta   90.00
_cell.angle_gamma   90.00
#
_symmetry.space_group_name_H-M   'P 1'
#
loop_
_entity.id
_entity.type
_entity.pdbx_description
1 polymer ?
#
loop_
_entity_poly.entity_id
_entity_poly.type
_entity_poly.pdbx_seq_one_letter_code
_entity_poly.pdbx_strand_id
1 'polypeptide(L)'
;MKECVALVKSRIQAHGLDCLGNANQSSFQYEMRPGQTLDFVGAKHVLALTRSENSMTHSYTVMMCVSPGTRKFLPVLIFTLQGDKGVLGPIVKRTMFKARNLHVTASTSGKMAKQLVHRVV
;
A
#
# COMPACT_ATOMS: atom_id res chain seq x y z
N MET A 1 -24.05 17.37 -5.56
CA MET A 1 -24.04 16.15 -4.70
C MET A 1 -25.09 15.12 -5.12
N LYS A 2 -26.38 15.50 -5.24
CA LYS A 2 -27.48 14.55 -5.57
C LYS A 2 -27.32 13.84 -6.92
N GLU A 3 -26.87 14.55 -7.95
CA GLU A 3 -26.64 13.98 -9.29
C GLU A 3 -25.52 12.93 -9.31
N CYS A 4 -24.42 13.19 -8.60
CA CYS A 4 -23.32 12.23 -8.47
C CYS A 4 -23.79 10.93 -7.80
N VAL A 5 -24.57 11.04 -6.72
CA VAL A 5 -25.13 9.87 -6.03
C VAL A 5 -26.08 9.09 -6.94
N ALA A 6 -26.92 9.77 -7.72
CA ALA A 6 -27.83 9.12 -8.67
C ALA A 6 -27.05 8.37 -9.76
N LEU A 7 -26.01 8.99 -10.32
CA LEU A 7 -25.13 8.36 -11.31
C LEU A 7 -24.43 7.12 -10.75
N VAL A 8 -23.84 7.22 -9.56
CA VAL A 8 -23.15 6.10 -8.92
C VAL A 8 -24.12 4.94 -8.66
N LYS A 9 -25.32 5.23 -8.15
CA LYS A 9 -26.36 4.20 -7.93
C LYS A 9 -26.77 3.49 -9.22
N SER A 10 -26.98 4.25 -10.30
CA SER A 10 -27.32 3.69 -11.61
C SER A 10 -26.21 2.75 -12.12
N ARG A 11 -24.94 3.13 -11.97
CA ARG A 11 -23.80 2.27 -12.35
C ARG A 11 -23.71 1.01 -11.49
N ILE A 12 -23.92 1.12 -10.18
CA ILE A 12 -23.94 -0.05 -9.28
C ILE A 12 -25.06 -1.01 -9.68
N GLN A 13 -26.24 -0.50 -10.03
CA GLN A 13 -27.34 -1.34 -10.52
C GLN A 13 -27.02 -2.01 -11.85
N ALA A 14 -26.35 -1.31 -12.78
CA ALA A 14 -26.00 -1.83 -14.09
C ALA A 14 -24.91 -2.93 -14.03
N HIS A 15 -23.92 -2.80 -13.14
CA HIS A 15 -22.78 -3.73 -13.05
C HIS A 15 -22.92 -4.79 -11.94
N GLY A 16 -23.81 -4.59 -10.98
CA GLY A 16 -23.99 -5.47 -9.83
C GLY A 16 -22.92 -5.28 -8.74
N LEU A 17 -23.20 -5.79 -7.54
CA LEU A 17 -22.32 -5.64 -6.37
C LEU A 17 -21.03 -6.47 -6.46
N ASP A 18 -21.01 -7.50 -7.30
CA ASP A 18 -19.84 -8.37 -7.49
C ASP A 18 -18.74 -7.68 -8.30
N CYS A 19 -19.11 -6.72 -9.16
CA CYS A 19 -18.20 -5.92 -9.96
C CYS A 19 -17.75 -4.62 -9.26
N LEU A 20 -18.23 -4.37 -8.04
CA LEU A 20 -17.82 -3.23 -7.23
C LEU A 20 -16.67 -3.64 -6.30
N GLY A 21 -15.67 -2.77 -6.14
CA GLY A 21 -14.57 -2.99 -5.23
C GLY A 21 -14.21 -1.69 -4.51
N ASN A 22 -14.04 -1.76 -3.18
CA ASN A 22 -13.43 -0.68 -2.42
C ASN A 22 -11.94 -0.99 -2.28
N ALA A 23 -11.09 -0.20 -2.93
CA ALA A 23 -9.65 -0.34 -2.87
C ALA A 23 -9.03 0.84 -2.14
N ASN A 24 -8.10 0.57 -1.23
CA ASN A 24 -7.30 1.60 -0.59
C ASN A 24 -5.86 1.11 -0.36
N GLN A 25 -4.96 2.06 -0.17
CA GLN A 25 -3.55 1.81 0.10
C GLN A 25 -3.25 2.03 1.59
N SER A 26 -2.49 1.11 2.17
CA SER A 26 -1.97 1.21 3.53
C SER A 26 -0.45 1.15 3.51
N SER A 27 0.19 2.12 4.15
CA SER A 27 1.65 2.18 4.30
C SER A 27 2.07 1.42 5.56
N PHE A 28 3.13 0.63 5.44
CA PHE A 28 3.72 -0.13 6.52
C PHE A 28 5.21 0.21 6.63
N GLN A 29 5.67 0.43 7.86
CA GLN A 29 7.10 0.48 8.16
C GLN A 29 7.63 -0.95 8.28
N TYR A 30 8.90 -1.16 7.93
CA TYR A 30 9.53 -2.48 8.12
C TYR A 30 9.73 -2.82 9.60
N GLU A 31 9.92 -1.80 10.44
CA GLU A 31 10.04 -1.94 11.90
C GLU A 31 8.94 -1.15 12.59
N MET A 32 8.17 -1.83 13.46
CA MET A 32 7.22 -1.16 14.36
C MET A 32 7.99 -0.49 15.48
N ARG A 33 7.67 0.78 15.72
CA ARG A 33 8.29 1.60 16.75
C ARG A 33 7.22 2.16 17.68
N PRO A 34 7.52 2.29 18.98
CA PRO A 34 6.77 3.18 19.85
C PRO A 34 6.79 4.59 19.24
N GLY A 35 5.64 5.24 19.13
CA GLY A 35 5.55 6.63 18.65
C GLY A 35 6.14 7.64 19.64
N GLN A 36 6.50 7.18 20.84
CA GLN A 36 7.06 7.98 21.93
C GLN A 36 8.27 7.26 22.52
N THR A 37 9.31 8.02 22.79
CA THR A 37 10.51 7.59 23.50
C THR A 37 10.46 8.13 24.93
N LEU A 38 10.96 7.35 25.90
CA LEU A 38 11.01 7.77 27.30
C LEU A 38 12.35 8.46 27.56
N ASP A 39 12.30 9.76 27.85
CA ASP A 39 13.45 10.58 28.24
C ASP A 39 12.98 11.76 29.11
N PHE A 40 13.93 12.53 29.65
CA PHE A 40 13.65 13.75 30.40
C PHE A 40 12.94 14.80 29.54
N VAL A 41 12.04 15.55 30.17
CA VAL A 41 11.32 16.65 29.52
C VAL A 41 12.31 17.69 29.00
N GLY A 42 12.22 18.01 27.71
CA GLY A 42 13.12 18.95 27.04
C GLY A 42 14.35 18.30 26.36
N ALA A 43 14.50 16.98 26.42
CA ALA A 43 15.52 16.26 25.66
C ALA A 43 15.33 16.47 24.15
N LYS A 44 16.38 16.99 23.48
CA LYS A 44 16.40 17.22 22.03
C LYS A 44 16.78 15.98 21.24
N HIS A 45 17.60 15.12 21.82
CA HIS A 45 18.11 13.90 21.20
C HIS A 45 17.86 12.75 22.16
N VAL A 46 17.08 11.78 21.71
CA VAL A 46 16.82 10.54 22.45
C VAL A 46 17.44 9.39 21.68
N LEU A 47 18.30 8.62 22.33
CA LEU A 47 18.86 7.41 21.76
C LEU A 47 17.77 6.32 21.69
N ALA A 48 17.60 5.73 20.52
CA ALA A 48 16.66 4.64 20.31
C ALA A 48 17.39 3.42 19.73
N LEU A 49 17.04 2.24 20.24
CA LEU A 49 17.49 0.97 19.68
C LEU A 49 16.60 0.60 18.49
N THR A 50 17.21 0.40 17.34
CA THR A 50 16.57 -0.14 16.13
C THR A 50 17.24 -1.44 15.75
N ARG A 51 16.48 -2.34 15.13
CA ARG A 51 17.04 -3.57 14.54
C ARG A 51 17.85 -3.29 13.28
N SER A 52 17.53 -2.24 12.54
CA SER A 52 18.17 -1.93 11.26
C SER A 52 17.88 -0.50 10.81
N GLU A 53 18.92 0.28 10.54
CA GLU A 53 18.78 1.63 9.97
C GLU A 53 17.96 1.65 8.67
N ASN A 54 18.13 0.66 7.80
CA ASN A 54 17.33 0.53 6.57
C ASN A 54 15.85 0.31 6.85
N SER A 55 15.50 -0.39 7.94
CA SER A 55 14.11 -0.58 8.33
C SER A 55 13.46 0.70 8.87
N MET A 56 14.29 1.68 9.24
CA MET A 56 13.85 2.98 9.76
C MET A 56 13.53 3.96 8.63
N THR A 57 14.24 3.87 7.51
CA THR A 57 14.17 4.82 6.38
C THR A 57 13.25 4.36 5.27
N HIS A 58 12.98 3.06 5.19
CA HIS A 58 12.16 2.49 4.14
C HIS A 58 10.80 2.02 4.64
N SER A 59 9.81 2.20 3.78
CA SER A 59 8.47 1.69 3.96
C SER A 59 8.00 1.02 2.67
N TYR A 60 6.93 0.26 2.79
CA TYR A 60 6.22 -0.25 1.63
C TYR A 60 4.74 0.05 1.81
N THR A 61 4.01 -0.08 0.73
CA THR A 61 2.57 0.04 0.76
C THR A 61 1.92 -1.18 0.17
N VAL A 62 0.79 -1.54 0.74
CA VAL A 62 -0.08 -2.61 0.25
C VAL A 62 -1.41 -1.99 -0.12
N MET A 63 -1.87 -2.24 -1.34
CA MET A 63 -3.24 -1.97 -1.74
C MET A 63 -4.02 -3.27 -1.69
N MET A 64 -5.14 -3.21 -0.97
CA MET A 64 -6.11 -4.29 -0.83
C MET A 64 -7.45 -3.80 -1.37
N CYS A 65 -8.20 -4.70 -1.98
CA CYS A 65 -9.54 -4.42 -2.48
C CYS A 65 -10.55 -5.33 -1.78
N VAL A 66 -11.67 -4.78 -1.34
CA VAL A 66 -12.78 -5.52 -0.73
C VAL A 66 -14.00 -5.43 -1.64
N SER A 67 -14.59 -6.59 -1.96
CA SER A 67 -15.83 -6.64 -2.71
C SER A 67 -17.02 -6.58 -1.75
N PRO A 68 -18.02 -5.70 -1.99
CA PRO A 68 -19.23 -5.65 -1.17
C PRO A 68 -20.17 -6.82 -1.46
N GLY A 69 -20.16 -7.39 -2.68
CA GLY A 69 -20.96 -8.57 -3.03
C GLY A 69 -20.56 -9.81 -2.21
N THR A 70 -19.26 -10.12 -2.22
CA THR A 70 -18.73 -11.29 -1.48
C THR A 70 -18.38 -11.01 -0.02
N ARG A 71 -18.31 -9.72 0.37
CA ARG A 71 -17.82 -9.24 1.69
C ARG A 71 -16.44 -9.79 2.06
N LYS A 72 -15.60 -10.03 1.05
CA LYS A 72 -14.24 -10.57 1.22
C LYS A 72 -13.22 -9.68 0.52
N PHE A 73 -11.98 -9.79 0.96
CA PHE A 73 -10.85 -9.27 0.20
C PHE A 73 -10.78 -10.00 -1.14
N LEU A 74 -10.55 -9.25 -2.20
CA LEU A 74 -10.12 -9.84 -3.46
C LEU A 74 -8.80 -10.57 -3.22
N PRO A 75 -8.58 -11.71 -3.89
CA PRO A 75 -7.39 -12.53 -3.64
C PRO A 75 -6.09 -11.85 -4.09
N VAL A 76 -6.17 -10.72 -4.81
CA VAL A 76 -5.03 -10.00 -5.38
C VAL A 76 -4.51 -8.94 -4.40
N LEU A 77 -3.20 -8.96 -4.17
CA LEU A 77 -2.48 -7.95 -3.39
C LEU A 77 -1.52 -7.19 -4.30
N ILE A 78 -1.48 -5.87 -4.12
CA ILE A 78 -0.57 -5.00 -4.86
C ILE A 78 0.39 -4.33 -3.87
N PHE A 79 1.66 -4.65 -3.98
CA PHE A 79 2.74 -4.09 -3.17
C PHE A 79 3.49 -3.04 -3.97
N THR A 80 3.72 -1.87 -3.38
CA THR A 80 4.69 -0.90 -3.89
C THR A 80 5.83 -0.80 -2.90
N LEU A 81 7.01 -1.22 -3.34
CA LEU A 81 8.25 -1.12 -2.58
C LEU A 81 8.90 0.23 -2.83
N GLN A 82 9.59 0.76 -1.82
CA GLN A 82 10.44 1.91 -2.01
C GLN A 82 11.76 1.48 -2.65
N GLY A 83 12.07 2.03 -3.83
CA GLY A 83 13.28 1.69 -4.58
C GLY A 83 13.98 2.93 -5.12
N ASP A 84 15.31 2.85 -5.28
CA ASP A 84 16.07 3.91 -5.93
C ASP A 84 15.57 4.12 -7.37
N LYS A 85 15.40 5.38 -7.77
CA LYS A 85 14.77 5.79 -9.04
C LYS A 85 13.39 5.16 -9.31
N GLY A 86 12.73 4.64 -8.28
CA GLY A 86 11.44 3.97 -8.38
C GLY A 86 11.45 2.65 -9.13
N VAL A 87 12.59 1.96 -9.20
CA VAL A 87 12.69 0.66 -9.87
C VAL A 87 13.16 -0.43 -8.92
N LEU A 88 12.72 -1.66 -9.15
CA LEU A 88 13.29 -2.84 -8.49
C LEU A 88 14.66 -3.13 -9.13
N GLY A 89 15.69 -3.21 -8.29
CA GLY A 89 17.04 -3.59 -8.72
C GLY A 89 17.08 -5.00 -9.33
N PRO A 90 18.09 -5.32 -10.18
CA PRO A 90 18.18 -6.61 -10.88
C PRO A 90 18.19 -7.81 -9.94
N ILE A 91 18.92 -7.72 -8.82
CA ILE A 91 19.00 -8.78 -7.82
C ILE A 91 17.63 -9.03 -7.20
N VAL A 92 16.95 -7.96 -6.75
CA VAL A 92 15.61 -8.05 -6.15
C VAL A 92 14.62 -8.67 -7.13
N LYS A 93 14.58 -8.24 -8.40
CA LYS A 93 13.69 -8.84 -9.42
C LYS A 93 13.91 -10.35 -9.62
N ARG A 94 15.14 -10.82 -9.43
CA ARG A 94 15.52 -12.22 -9.58
C ARG A 94 15.16 -13.05 -8.35
N THR A 95 15.37 -12.53 -7.14
CA THR A 95 15.22 -13.28 -5.89
C THR A 95 13.90 -13.08 -5.16
N MET A 96 13.13 -12.04 -5.53
CA MET A 96 11.87 -11.71 -4.88
C MET A 96 10.84 -12.82 -5.03
N PHE A 97 10.10 -13.06 -3.95
CA PHE A 97 8.96 -13.97 -3.93
C PHE A 97 7.92 -13.59 -4.99
N LYS A 98 7.41 -14.59 -5.71
CA LYS A 98 6.40 -14.42 -6.76
C LYS A 98 5.24 -15.35 -6.48
N ALA A 99 4.04 -14.78 -6.47
CA ALA A 99 2.80 -15.53 -6.42
C ALA A 99 1.84 -14.98 -7.48
N ARG A 100 0.93 -15.82 -7.98
CA ARG A 100 -0.02 -15.44 -9.04
C ARG A 100 -0.92 -14.28 -8.63
N ASN A 101 -1.18 -14.15 -7.34
CA ASN A 101 -2.07 -13.16 -6.76
C ASN A 101 -1.30 -12.01 -6.06
N LEU A 102 0.01 -11.90 -6.31
CA LEU A 102 0.84 -10.85 -5.76
C LEU A 102 1.48 -10.04 -6.88
N HIS A 103 1.07 -8.78 -7.01
CA HIS A 103 1.70 -7.82 -7.91
C HIS A 103 2.63 -6.93 -7.11
N VAL A 104 3.92 -6.94 -7.46
CA VAL A 104 4.92 -6.09 -6.82
C VAL A 104 5.48 -5.10 -7.82
N THR A 105 5.50 -3.83 -7.41
CA THR A 105 6.10 -2.73 -8.15
C THR A 105 6.98 -1.90 -7.23
N ALA A 106 7.68 -0.91 -7.78
CA ALA A 106 8.48 0.03 -7.01
C ALA A 106 8.15 1.47 -7.35
N SER A 107 8.40 2.35 -6.39
CA SER A 107 8.41 3.80 -6.60
C SER A 107 9.41 4.46 -5.66
N THR A 108 9.81 5.70 -5.95
CA THR A 108 10.82 6.40 -5.13
C THR A 108 10.33 6.66 -3.71
N SER A 109 9.01 6.78 -3.51
CA SER A 109 8.39 7.02 -2.21
C SER A 109 7.80 5.78 -1.55
N GLY A 110 7.83 4.62 -2.23
CA GLY A 110 7.09 3.42 -1.80
C GLY A 110 5.56 3.55 -1.90
N LYS A 111 5.04 4.67 -2.43
CA LYS A 111 3.61 4.91 -2.65
C LYS A 111 3.23 4.67 -4.10
N MET A 112 1.95 4.35 -4.34
CA MET A 112 1.46 4.08 -5.69
C MET A 112 1.10 5.42 -6.34
N ALA A 113 1.76 5.74 -7.45
CA ALA A 113 1.44 6.95 -8.22
C ALA A 113 0.18 6.73 -9.08
N LYS A 114 -0.55 7.81 -9.38
CA LYS A 114 -1.77 7.79 -10.22
C LYS A 114 -1.66 6.95 -11.49
N GLN A 115 -0.48 6.97 -12.12
CA GLN A 115 -0.20 6.24 -13.37
C GLN A 115 -0.17 4.71 -13.20
N LEU A 116 0.13 4.19 -12.00
CA LEU A 116 0.13 2.75 -11.73
C LEU A 116 -1.25 2.19 -11.41
N VAL A 117 -2.14 2.99 -10.80
CA VAL A 117 -3.51 2.57 -10.48
C VAL A 117 -4.28 2.18 -11.74
N HIS A 118 -4.07 2.90 -12.84
CA HIS A 118 -4.75 2.69 -14.12
C HIS A 118 -4.34 1.41 -14.88
N ARG A 119 -3.26 0.74 -14.46
CA ARG A 119 -2.76 -0.49 -15.11
C ARG A 119 -3.18 -1.77 -14.38
N VAL A 120 -3.71 -1.65 -13.17
CA VAL A 120 -3.98 -2.79 -12.28
C VAL A 120 -5.46 -2.89 -11.89
N VAL A 121 -6.24 -1.83 -12.14
CA VAL A 121 -7.70 -1.77 -11.96
C VAL A 121 -8.38 -1.69 -13.32
#